data_AF-A0A3S9ZF90-F1
#
_entry.id   AF-A0A3S9ZF90-F1
#
_cell.length_a   1.000
_cell.length_b   1.000
_cell.length_c   1.000
_cell.angle_alpha   90.00
_cell.angle_beta   90.00
_cell.angle_gamma   90.00
#
_symmetry.space_group_name_H-M   'P 1'
#
loop_
_entity.id
_entity.type
_entity.pdbx_description
1 polymer ?
#
loop_
_entity_poly.entity_id
_entity_poly.type
_entity_poly.pdbx_seq_one_letter_code
_entity_poly.pdbx_strand_id
1 'polypeptide(L)'
;MLKATTRHGFWCECWTQRLDGRRPPALFGSFDAYSAVEANNWVATILRTISPALDTAASQAAWTRLQNDRIDTRRALLRREPWTVSVTHVRTRITRTGRPAMFLPLAHRQGRELPACADDFKPRTTD
;
A
#
# COMPACT_ATOMS: atom_id res chain seq x y z
N MET A 1 -31.70 4.56 5.41
CA MET A 1 -30.88 3.91 4.36
C MET A 1 -29.65 4.76 4.09
N LEU A 2 -28.45 4.27 4.38
CA LEU A 2 -27.22 4.89 3.89
C LEU A 2 -27.19 4.72 2.37
N LYS A 3 -27.37 5.81 1.61
CA LYS A 3 -26.97 5.87 0.20
C LYS A 3 -25.44 5.90 0.16
N ALA A 4 -24.83 4.74 0.39
CA ALA A 4 -23.38 4.58 0.33
C ALA A 4 -22.95 4.63 -1.14
N THR A 5 -22.57 5.81 -1.62
CA THR A 5 -21.93 5.94 -2.93
C THR A 5 -20.54 5.35 -2.85
N THR A 6 -20.32 4.25 -3.57
CA THR A 6 -19.01 3.61 -3.69
C THR A 6 -17.99 4.60 -4.22
N ARG A 7 -16.79 4.62 -3.62
CA ARG A 7 -15.70 5.52 -4.00
C ARG A 7 -14.62 4.77 -4.77
N HIS A 8 -14.33 5.23 -5.98
CA HIS A 8 -13.20 4.71 -6.73
C HIS A 8 -11.86 5.16 -6.12
N GLY A 9 -10.90 4.25 -6.09
CA GLY A 9 -9.54 4.55 -5.65
C GLY A 9 -8.57 3.45 -6.07
N PHE A 10 -7.52 3.26 -5.28
CA PHE A 10 -6.51 2.24 -5.46
C PHE A 10 -6.26 1.52 -4.14
N TRP A 11 -6.30 0.20 -4.17
CA TRP A 11 -5.75 -0.63 -3.11
C TRP A 11 -4.27 -0.83 -3.44
N CYS A 12 -3.39 -0.28 -2.61
CA CYS A 12 -1.98 -0.55 -2.77
C CYS A 12 -1.46 -1.38 -1.58
N GLU A 13 -0.33 -2.05 -1.80
CA GLU A 13 0.27 -2.96 -0.85
C GLU A 13 1.78 -2.85 -0.87
N CYS A 14 2.37 -3.13 0.28
CA CYS A 14 3.79 -3.20 0.51
C CYS A 14 4.14 -4.62 0.91
N TRP A 15 4.92 -5.28 0.07
CA TRP A 15 5.42 -6.63 0.29
C TRP A 15 6.92 -6.59 0.56
N THR A 16 7.38 -7.51 1.40
CA THR A 16 8.80 -7.70 1.71
C THR A 16 9.17 -9.16 1.52
N GLN A 17 10.33 -9.43 0.95
CA GLN A 17 10.80 -10.78 0.68
C GLN A 17 12.29 -10.86 1.01
N ARG A 18 12.68 -11.85 1.81
CA ARG A 18 14.10 -12.21 1.95
C ARG A 18 14.52 -13.04 0.73
N LEU A 19 15.63 -12.65 0.11
CA LEU A 19 16.20 -13.27 -1.09
C LEU A 19 17.03 -14.53 -0.78
N ASP A 20 16.92 -15.08 0.44
CA ASP A 20 17.49 -16.36 0.81
C ASP A 20 16.60 -17.55 0.40
N GLY A 21 15.44 -17.29 -0.21
CA GLY A 21 14.51 -18.29 -0.74
C GLY A 21 13.77 -19.09 0.34
N ARG A 22 13.97 -18.79 1.62
CA ARG A 22 13.43 -19.59 2.74
C ARG A 22 11.99 -19.27 3.08
N ARG A 23 11.51 -18.09 2.70
CA ARG A 23 10.15 -17.61 3.04
C ARG A 23 9.49 -16.94 1.84
N PRO A 24 8.17 -17.11 1.67
CA PRO A 24 7.42 -16.34 0.69
C PRO A 24 7.44 -14.84 1.03
N PRO A 25 7.11 -13.96 0.07
CA PRO A 25 6.87 -12.56 0.36
C PRO A 25 5.82 -12.37 1.46
N ALA A 26 6.11 -11.51 2.43
CA ALA A 26 5.22 -11.15 3.51
C ALA A 26 4.62 -9.76 3.27
N LEU A 27 3.31 -9.62 3.46
CA LEU A 27 2.65 -8.32 3.46
C LEU A 27 3.12 -7.54 4.68
N PHE A 28 3.72 -6.38 4.43
CA PHE A 28 4.14 -5.45 5.46
C PHE A 28 3.05 -4.42 5.77
N GLY A 29 2.24 -4.05 4.77
CA GLY A 29 1.08 -3.19 4.99
C GLY A 29 0.29 -2.91 3.72
N SER A 30 -0.96 -2.50 3.89
CA SER A 30 -1.86 -2.02 2.84
C SER A 30 -2.32 -0.61 3.15
N PHE A 31 -2.78 0.13 2.14
CA PHE A 31 -3.39 1.44 2.30
C PHE A 31 -4.37 1.72 1.16
N ASP A 32 -5.51 2.27 1.56
CA ASP A 32 -6.62 2.61 0.67
C ASP A 32 -6.42 4.04 0.17
N ALA A 33 -5.88 4.17 -1.04
CA ALA A 33 -5.67 5.47 -1.66
C ALA A 33 -6.94 5.90 -2.40
N TYR A 34 -7.51 7.03 -2.01
CA TYR A 34 -8.72 7.56 -2.62
C TYR A 34 -8.45 8.49 -3.81
N SER A 35 -7.18 8.69 -4.15
CA SER A 35 -6.74 9.45 -5.32
C SER A 35 -5.44 8.87 -5.89
N ALA A 36 -5.18 9.14 -7.17
CA ALA A 36 -3.90 8.80 -7.80
C ALA A 36 -2.72 9.51 -7.11
N VAL A 37 -2.95 10.71 -6.56
CA VAL A 37 -1.94 11.46 -5.81
C VAL A 37 -1.60 10.76 -4.51
N GLU A 38 -2.59 10.32 -3.74
CA GLU A 38 -2.38 9.51 -2.52
C GLU A 38 -1.63 8.22 -2.84
N ALA A 39 -2.05 7.49 -3.88
CA ALA A 39 -1.42 6.24 -4.29
C ALA A 39 0.06 6.46 -4.67
N ASN A 40 0.36 7.51 -5.42
CA ASN A 40 1.73 7.87 -5.81
C ASN A 40 2.57 8.32 -4.61
N ASN A 41 2.00 9.12 -3.70
CA ASN A 41 2.72 9.68 -2.56
C ASN A 41 3.03 8.63 -1.49
N TRP A 42 2.15 7.64 -1.31
CA TRP A 42 2.39 6.56 -0.36
C TRP A 42 3.70 5.82 -0.63
N VAL A 43 4.04 5.60 -1.90
CA VAL A 43 5.31 4.98 -2.29
C VAL A 43 6.50 5.76 -1.74
N ALA A 44 6.50 7.09 -1.94
CA ALA A 44 7.56 7.96 -1.46
C ALA A 44 7.61 7.99 0.08
N THR A 45 6.46 7.95 0.76
CA THR A 45 6.38 7.92 2.22
C THR A 45 7.06 6.69 2.80
N ILE A 46 6.71 5.47 2.36
CA ILE A 46 7.34 4.27 2.91
C ILE A 46 8.86 4.29 2.67
N LEU A 47 9.29 4.71 1.48
CA LEU A 47 10.71 4.72 1.13
C LEU A 47 11.51 5.71 1.97
N ARG A 48 10.93 6.87 2.27
CA ARG A 48 11.51 7.81 3.23
C ARG A 48 11.55 7.22 4.65
N THR A 49 10.54 6.45 5.06
CA THR A 49 10.54 5.78 6.38
C THR A 49 11.63 4.72 6.51
N ILE A 50 11.88 3.93 5.46
CA ILE A 50 12.89 2.85 5.52
C ILE A 50 14.30 3.31 5.14
N SER A 51 14.45 4.47 4.49
CA SER A 51 15.73 4.98 4.01
C SER A 51 16.83 5.06 5.08
N PRO A 52 16.57 5.42 6.36
CA PRO A 52 17.62 5.46 7.39
C PRO A 52 18.17 4.07 7.77
N ALA A 53 17.42 3.00 7.48
CA ALA A 53 17.85 1.63 7.71
C ALA A 53 18.62 1.05 6.51
N LEU A 54 18.70 1.78 5.40
CA LEU A 54 19.49 1.42 4.22
C LEU A 54 20.84 2.14 4.31
N ASP A 55 21.92 1.52 3.84
CA ASP A 55 23.17 2.27 3.62
C ASP A 55 22.97 3.38 2.57
N THR A 56 23.81 4.42 2.62
CA THR A 56 23.67 5.62 1.76
C THR A 56 23.63 5.29 0.28
N ALA A 57 24.45 4.34 -0.19
CA ALA A 57 24.51 3.97 -1.60
C ALA A 57 23.23 3.24 -2.03
N ALA A 58 22.72 2.34 -1.20
CA ALA A 58 21.48 1.63 -1.47
C ALA A 58 20.25 2.52 -1.36
N SER A 59 20.23 3.48 -0.43
CA SER A 59 19.17 4.50 -0.37
C SER A 59 19.15 5.31 -1.67
N GLN A 60 20.31 5.79 -2.13
CA GLN A 60 20.39 6.59 -3.35
C GLN A 60 19.98 5.80 -4.59
N ALA A 61 20.40 4.53 -4.71
CA ALA A 61 19.96 3.64 -5.78
C ALA A 61 18.44 3.38 -5.73
N ALA A 62 17.87 3.19 -4.53
CA ALA A 62 16.43 3.05 -4.32
C ALA A 62 15.66 4.29 -4.78
N TRP A 63 16.14 5.48 -4.40
CA TRP A 63 15.56 6.76 -4.79
C TRP A 63 15.63 7.01 -6.29
N THR A 64 16.77 6.75 -6.93
CA THR A 64 16.92 6.89 -8.39
C THR A 64 15.96 5.98 -9.13
N ARG A 65 15.84 4.72 -8.70
CA ARG A 65 14.92 3.76 -9.32
C ARG A 65 13.47 4.19 -9.19
N LEU A 66 13.06 4.72 -8.03
CA LEU A 66 11.73 5.30 -7.86
C LEU A 66 11.45 6.47 -8.78
N GLN A 67 12.43 7.37 -8.97
CA GLN A 67 12.23 8.51 -9.87
C GLN A 67 12.08 8.04 -11.32
N ASN A 68 12.82 7.01 -11.73
CA ASN A 68 12.69 6.42 -13.06
C ASN A 68 11.31 5.76 -13.23
N ASP A 69 10.89 4.96 -12.23
CA ASP A 69 9.60 4.26 -12.25
C ASP A 69 8.40 5.22 -12.07
N ARG A 70 8.65 6.48 -11.68
CA ARG A 70 7.60 7.48 -11.40
C ARG A 70 6.80 7.86 -12.64
N ILE A 71 7.43 7.90 -13.82
CA ILE A 71 6.73 8.22 -15.07
C ILE A 71 5.75 7.09 -15.43
N ASP A 72 6.21 5.85 -15.38
CA ASP A 72 5.39 4.68 -15.70
C ASP A 72 4.31 4.43 -14.64
N THR A 73 4.64 4.61 -13.36
CA THR A 73 3.65 4.56 -12.27
C THR A 73 2.56 5.61 -12.45
N ARG A 74 2.93 6.86 -12.77
CA ARG A 74 1.95 7.92 -13.06
C ARG A 74 1.09 7.58 -14.27
N ARG A 75 1.69 7.04 -15.34
CA ARG A 75 0.95 6.63 -16.53
C ARG A 75 -0.06 5.53 -16.20
N ALA A 76 0.34 4.51 -15.44
CA ALA A 76 -0.55 3.44 -14.98
C ALA A 76 -1.67 3.97 -14.08
N LEU A 77 -1.38 4.88 -13.15
CA LEU A 77 -2.38 5.53 -12.31
C LEU A 77 -3.42 6.32 -13.12
N LEU A 78 -2.97 7.08 -14.13
CA LEU A 78 -3.87 7.81 -15.04
C LEU A 78 -4.75 6.87 -15.87
N ARG A 79 -4.19 5.74 -16.30
CA ARG A 79 -4.93 4.70 -17.05
C ARG A 79 -5.76 3.79 -16.15
N ARG A 80 -5.68 3.95 -14.84
CA ARG A 80 -6.26 3.04 -13.84
C ARG A 80 -5.85 1.59 -14.11
N GLU A 81 -4.56 1.36 -14.35
CA GLU A 81 -3.98 0.04 -14.53
C GLU A 81 -3.26 -0.40 -13.24
N PRO A 82 -3.21 -1.73 -12.96
CA PRO A 82 -2.34 -2.24 -11.92
C PRO A 82 -0.88 -1.90 -12.22
N TRP A 83 -0.12 -1.58 -11.18
CA TRP A 83 1.31 -1.28 -11.31
C TRP A 83 2.11 -1.98 -10.22
N THR A 84 3.39 -2.18 -10.49
CA THR A 84 4.33 -2.80 -9.55
C THR A 84 5.67 -2.08 -9.62
N VAL A 85 6.22 -1.76 -8.45
CA VAL A 85 7.57 -1.21 -8.31
C VAL A 85 8.32 -2.07 -7.30
N SER A 86 9.58 -2.39 -7.58
CA SER A 86 10.40 -3.17 -6.66
C SER A 86 11.76 -2.54 -6.45
N VAL A 87 12.20 -2.52 -5.20
CA VAL A 87 13.56 -2.16 -4.79
C VAL A 87 14.18 -3.33 -4.05
N THR A 88 15.48 -3.53 -4.23
CA THR A 88 16.23 -4.57 -3.53
C THR A 88 17.37 -3.92 -2.74
N HIS A 89 17.50 -4.29 -1.47
CA HIS A 89 18.59 -3.86 -0.60
C HIS A 89 19.17 -5.06 0.15
N VAL A 90 20.49 -5.26 0.03
CA VAL A 90 21.25 -6.39 0.59
C VAL A 90 20.62 -7.75 0.22
N ARG A 91 19.68 -8.24 1.04
CA ARG A 91 18.96 -9.50 0.83
C ARG A 91 17.46 -9.35 1.00
N THR A 92 16.93 -8.13 1.01
CA THR A 92 15.50 -7.87 1.15
C THR A 92 15.00 -7.17 -0.11
N ARG A 93 14.07 -7.82 -0.81
CA ARG A 93 13.28 -7.21 -1.87
C ARG A 93 12.01 -6.64 -1.27
N ILE A 94 11.74 -5.40 -1.64
CA ILE A 94 10.59 -4.65 -1.20
C ILE A 94 9.78 -4.35 -2.46
N THR A 95 8.59 -4.92 -2.53
CA THR A 95 7.70 -4.79 -3.70
C THR A 95 6.49 -3.97 -3.30
N ARG A 96 6.12 -3.03 -4.16
CA ARG A 96 4.90 -2.22 -4.04
C ARG A 96 4.00 -2.59 -5.19
N THR A 97 2.75 -2.81 -4.89
CA THR A 97 1.70 -3.01 -5.89
C THR A 97 0.62 -1.97 -5.67
N GLY A 98 -0.01 -1.53 -6.73
CA GLY A 98 -1.24 -0.76 -6.66
C GLY A 98 -2.21 -1.27 -7.70
N ARG A 99 -3.47 -1.45 -7.34
CA ARG A 99 -4.53 -1.87 -8.25
C ARG A 99 -5.76 -0.98 -8.08
N PRO A 100 -6.50 -0.68 -9.15
CA PRO A 100 -7.78 0.01 -9.02
C PRO A 100 -8.71 -0.76 -8.09
N ALA A 101 -9.41 -0.04 -7.21
CA ALA A 101 -10.37 -0.60 -6.28
C ALA A 101 -11.61 0.28 -6.20
N MET A 102 -12.71 -0.32 -5.76
CA MET A 102 -13.94 0.36 -5.41
C MET A 102 -14.17 0.18 -3.92
N PHE A 103 -14.10 1.28 -3.18
CA PHE A 103 -14.26 1.29 -1.73
C PHE A 103 -15.72 1.54 -1.39
N LEU A 104 -16.27 0.71 -0.51
CA LEU A 104 -17.51 1.05 0.15
C LEU A 104 -17.19 2.14 1.19
N PRO A 105 -17.95 3.25 1.25
CA PRO A 105 -17.83 4.17 2.37
C PRO A 105 -18.39 3.48 3.62
N LEU A 106 -17.54 2.67 4.26
CA LEU A 106 -17.74 2.28 5.64
C LEU A 106 -17.69 3.56 6.46
N ALA A 107 -18.60 3.73 7.41
CA ALA A 107 -18.57 4.88 8.31
C ALA A 107 -17.15 5.00 8.87
N HIS A 108 -16.47 6.10 8.53
CA HIS A 108 -15.11 6.34 8.94
C HIS A 108 -15.09 6.25 10.47
N ARG A 109 -14.38 5.27 11.04
CA ARG A 109 -14.35 5.02 12.50
C ARG A 109 -13.71 6.18 13.27
N GLN A 110 -13.07 7.12 12.58
CA GLN A 110 -12.51 8.32 13.20
C GLN A 110 -13.62 9.36 13.40
N GLY A 111 -14.04 9.54 14.65
CA GLY A 111 -14.87 10.67 15.07
C GLY A 111 -16.37 10.45 15.08
N ARG A 112 -16.85 9.20 14.99
CA ARG A 112 -18.25 8.85 15.30
C ARG A 112 -18.28 7.94 16.51
N GLU A 113 -19.18 8.23 17.46
CA GLU A 113 -19.59 7.24 18.46
C GLU A 113 -19.96 5.96 17.72
N LEU A 114 -19.20 4.90 18.02
CA LEU A 114 -19.53 3.58 17.52
C LEU A 114 -20.87 3.19 18.15
N PRO A 115 -21.78 2.52 17.42
CA PRO A 115 -22.97 1.96 18.03
C PRO A 115 -22.52 1.00 19.14
N ALA A 116 -23.28 0.94 20.24
CA ALA A 116 -22.91 0.13 21.41
C ALA A 116 -22.56 -1.34 21.06
N CYS A 117 -23.13 -1.88 19.98
CA CYS A 117 -22.87 -3.22 19.49
C CYS A 117 -21.56 -3.41 18.70
N ALA A 118 -20.76 -2.35 18.48
CA ALA A 118 -19.54 -2.43 17.68
C ALA A 118 -18.47 -3.34 18.30
N ASP A 119 -18.43 -3.41 19.64
CA ASP A 119 -17.52 -4.27 20.40
C ASP A 119 -18.16 -5.63 20.75
N ASP A 120 -19.46 -5.80 20.50
CA ASP A 120 -20.20 -7.03 20.78
C ASP A 120 -19.98 -8.12 19.72
N PHE A 121 -19.27 -7.82 18.64
CA PHE A 121 -18.95 -8.83 17.62
C PHE A 121 -18.03 -9.90 18.21
N LYS A 122 -18.61 -11.06 18.53
CA LYS A 122 -17.86 -12.26 18.89
C LYS A 122 -17.59 -13.05 17.61
N PRO A 123 -16.35 -13.04 17.06
CA PRO A 123 -16.02 -13.87 15.92
C PRO A 123 -16.37 -15.31 16.26
N ARG A 124 -17.15 -15.97 15.41
CA ARG A 124 -17.41 -17.41 15.58
C ARG A 124 -16.08 -18.12 15.44
N THR A 125 -15.68 -18.84 16.48
CA THR A 125 -14.60 -19.81 16.39
C THR A 125 -15.02 -20.81 15.33
N THR A 126 -14.29 -20.84 14.21
CA THR A 126 -14.43 -21.90 13.21
C THR A 126 -13.94 -23.19 13.84
N ASP A 127 -14.81 -24.21 13.87
CA ASP A 127 -14.44 -25.61 14.12
C ASP A 127 -13.45 -26.13 13.05
#